data_AF-F6D149-F1
#
_entry.id   AF-F6D149-F1
#
_cell.length_a   1.000
_cell.length_b   1.000
_cell.length_c   1.000
_cell.angle_alpha   90.00
_cell.angle_beta   90.00
_cell.angle_gamma   90.00
#
_symmetry.space_group_name_H-M   'P 1'
#
loop_
_entity.id
_entity.type
_entity.pdbx_description
1 polymer ?
#
loop_
_entity_poly.entity_id
_entity_poly.type
_entity_poly.pdbx_seq_one_letter_code
_entity_poly.pdbx_strand_id
1 'polypeptide(L)'
;MTPRVVNDKMVFRLQHCDNEVNSDFNSTEGLEEICKMIEEGVEHSPALFRLLARYLEAKAMSHWFHGGDLETFKNLCYNIFKLKYIGNHTPYNSFETHNINSESAIFILSDYEPLIDWLGHRMDEIELDPAKTDIVKEGAFTRLQNILAWQGQLDVLGERAERFVSNPPTNGIKVYLIDQQFYLALAKGDVQGMEAVIKELVSPRKMNHRKGWDSSAYMQGLVVPSALKYSKLAIRYGYELNVDSPHLPKEWLPVNRLVCYEDEFDFMKKYEV
;
A
#
# COMPACT_ATOMS: atom_id res chain seq x y z
N MET A 1 11.25 -16.25 19.64
CA MET A 1 10.38 -16.80 18.58
C MET A 1 11.21 -16.97 17.32
N THR A 2 10.91 -17.95 16.47
CA THR A 2 11.61 -18.14 15.19
C THR A 2 11.02 -17.16 14.15
N PRO A 3 11.84 -16.37 13.46
CA PRO A 3 11.34 -15.42 12.46
C PRO A 3 10.60 -16.12 11.31
N ARG A 4 9.54 -15.49 10.80
CA ARG A 4 8.68 -15.95 9.69
C ARG A 4 9.31 -15.68 8.31
N VAL A 5 10.56 -16.09 8.15
CA VAL A 5 11.36 -15.85 6.93
C VAL A 5 11.78 -17.19 6.31
N VAL A 6 11.77 -17.26 4.98
CA VAL A 6 12.03 -18.53 4.27
C VAL A 6 13.29 -18.53 3.41
N ASN A 7 14.00 -17.40 3.33
CA ASN A 7 15.24 -17.28 2.57
C ASN A 7 16.13 -16.11 3.07
N ASP A 8 17.39 -16.10 2.64
CA ASP A 8 18.39 -15.12 3.06
C ASP A 8 18.03 -13.66 2.71
N LYS A 9 17.28 -13.44 1.62
CA LYS A 9 16.83 -12.09 1.25
C LYS A 9 15.83 -11.54 2.24
N MET A 10 14.91 -12.39 2.72
CA MET A 10 13.97 -12.02 3.77
C MET A 10 14.69 -11.76 5.09
N VAL A 11 15.66 -12.61 5.46
CA VAL A 11 16.50 -12.41 6.66
C VAL A 11 17.22 -11.06 6.59
N PHE A 12 17.88 -10.78 5.46
CA PHE A 12 18.58 -9.50 5.24
C PHE A 12 17.64 -8.30 5.33
N ARG A 13 16.45 -8.38 4.71
CA ARG A 13 15.47 -7.30 4.74
C ARG A 13 14.89 -7.10 6.15
N LEU A 14 14.64 -8.18 6.88
CA LEU A 14 14.19 -8.10 8.27
C LEU A 14 15.24 -7.44 9.15
N GLN A 15 16.52 -7.82 9.01
CA GLN A 15 17.62 -7.16 9.71
C GLN A 15 17.70 -5.66 9.39
N HIS A 16 17.44 -5.26 8.14
CA HIS A 16 17.37 -3.85 7.78
C HIS A 16 16.23 -3.11 8.48
N CYS A 17 15.06 -3.75 8.62
CA CYS A 17 13.95 -3.18 9.40
C CYS A 17 14.32 -3.05 10.88
N ASP A 18 14.95 -4.07 11.45
CA ASP A 18 15.40 -4.06 12.85
C ASP A 18 16.44 -2.96 13.09
N ASN A 19 17.37 -2.75 12.15
CA ASN A 19 18.36 -1.68 12.25
C ASN A 19 17.72 -0.28 12.16
N GLU A 20 16.69 -0.11 11.36
CA GLU A 20 15.95 1.16 11.28
C GLU A 20 15.25 1.44 12.62
N VAL A 21 14.51 0.46 13.14
CA VAL A 21 13.75 0.56 14.39
C VAL A 21 14.67 0.88 15.57
N ASN A 22 15.87 0.29 15.61
CA ASN A 22 16.84 0.47 16.69
C ASN A 22 17.92 1.51 16.39
N SER A 23 17.75 2.36 15.38
CA SER A 23 18.72 3.41 15.07
C SER A 23 18.67 4.53 16.11
N ASP A 24 19.81 5.20 16.35
CA ASP A 24 19.88 6.33 17.27
C ASP A 24 18.91 7.47 16.89
N PHE A 25 18.64 7.64 15.59
CA PHE A 25 17.67 8.60 15.04
C PHE A 25 16.21 8.27 15.43
N ASN A 26 15.90 7.00 15.64
CA ASN A 26 14.57 6.52 16.03
C ASN A 26 14.52 6.13 17.52
N SER A 27 15.45 6.69 18.33
CA SER A 27 15.34 6.67 19.80
C SER A 27 14.03 7.35 20.25
N THR A 28 13.61 7.05 21.48
CA THR A 28 12.43 7.71 22.08
C THR A 28 12.58 9.23 22.02
N GLU A 29 13.74 9.76 22.43
CA GLU A 29 14.02 11.20 22.39
C GLU A 29 14.02 11.76 20.96
N GLY A 30 14.59 11.02 19.99
CA GLY A 30 14.60 11.45 18.59
C GLY A 30 13.21 11.50 17.95
N LEU A 31 12.36 10.52 18.25
CA LEU A 31 10.96 10.51 17.78
C LEU A 31 10.14 11.62 18.45
N GLU A 32 10.35 11.88 19.74
CA GLU A 32 9.73 13.00 20.46
C GLU A 32 10.13 14.35 19.86
N GLU A 33 11.40 14.52 19.49
CA GLU A 33 11.89 15.73 18.82
C GLU A 33 11.22 15.94 17.46
N ILE A 34 11.11 14.89 16.63
CA ILE A 34 10.39 14.94 15.35
C ILE A 34 8.92 15.35 15.56
N CYS A 35 8.25 14.76 16.55
CA CYS A 35 6.86 15.09 16.86
C CYS A 35 6.72 16.56 17.27
N LYS A 36 7.62 17.05 18.13
CA LYS A 36 7.65 18.45 18.54
C LYS A 36 7.85 19.41 17.36
N MET A 37 8.76 19.08 16.42
CA MET A 37 8.97 19.88 15.22
C MET A 37 7.71 19.97 14.33
N ILE A 38 6.93 18.88 14.24
CA ILE A 38 5.64 18.85 13.53
C ILE A 38 4.62 19.76 14.21
N GLU A 39 4.56 19.75 15.55
CA GLU A 39 3.61 20.55 16.33
C GLU A 39 3.94 22.05 16.32
N GLU A 40 5.23 22.39 16.35
CA GLU A 40 5.71 23.78 16.33
C GLU A 40 5.67 24.40 14.92
N GLY A 41 5.37 23.61 13.89
CA GLY A 41 5.26 24.07 12.50
C GLY A 41 6.58 24.59 11.92
N VAL A 42 7.72 24.23 12.54
CA VAL A 42 9.04 24.82 12.26
C VAL A 42 9.50 24.56 10.83
N GLU A 43 8.99 23.51 10.19
CA GLU A 43 9.07 23.29 8.75
C GLU A 43 7.75 22.65 8.31
N HIS A 44 7.06 23.22 7.31
CA HIS A 44 5.89 22.61 6.66
C HIS A 44 6.31 21.32 5.96
N SER A 45 6.53 20.23 6.70
CA SER A 45 7.53 19.21 6.37
C SER A 45 6.93 17.86 5.98
N PRO A 46 6.62 17.65 4.69
CA PRO A 46 6.46 16.31 4.12
C PRO A 46 7.58 15.33 4.51
N ALA A 47 8.79 15.83 4.79
CA ALA A 47 9.92 15.02 5.21
C ALA A 47 9.72 14.43 6.61
N LEU A 48 9.24 15.19 7.61
CA LEU A 48 9.02 14.68 8.96
C LEU A 48 7.93 13.60 9.00
N PHE A 49 6.79 13.82 8.32
CA PHE A 49 5.76 12.77 8.18
C PHE A 49 6.29 11.52 7.48
N ARG A 50 7.15 11.68 6.47
CA ARG A 50 7.79 10.57 5.78
C ARG A 50 8.76 9.81 6.68
N LEU A 51 9.50 10.48 7.55
CA LEU A 51 10.38 9.82 8.53
C LEU A 51 9.57 8.97 9.51
N LEU A 52 8.51 9.53 10.11
CA LEU A 52 7.63 8.78 11.00
C LEU A 52 6.97 7.59 10.29
N ALA A 53 6.44 7.78 9.08
CA ALA A 53 5.83 6.70 8.31
C ALA A 53 6.83 5.57 7.97
N ARG A 54 8.08 5.91 7.66
CA ARG A 54 9.15 4.93 7.40
C ARG A 54 9.53 4.15 8.65
N TYR A 55 9.66 4.82 9.79
CA TYR A 55 9.88 4.17 11.08
C TYR A 55 8.76 3.17 11.39
N LEU A 56 7.49 3.59 11.24
CA LEU A 56 6.35 2.71 11.49
C LEU A 56 6.27 1.54 10.52
N GLU A 57 6.61 1.74 9.25
CA GLU A 57 6.65 0.66 8.26
C GLU A 57 7.73 -0.38 8.63
N ALA A 58 8.93 0.06 9.01
CA ALA A 58 9.98 -0.82 9.49
C ALA A 58 9.56 -1.56 10.77
N LYS A 59 8.93 -0.86 11.71
CA LYS A 59 8.37 -1.43 12.95
C LYS A 59 7.30 -2.48 12.64
N ALA A 60 6.38 -2.20 11.72
CA ALA A 60 5.33 -3.13 11.32
C ALA A 60 5.91 -4.41 10.71
N MET A 61 6.89 -4.29 9.81
CA MET A 61 7.57 -5.45 9.23
C MET A 61 8.32 -6.25 10.30
N SER A 62 9.09 -5.59 11.17
CA SER A 62 9.84 -6.23 12.25
C SER A 62 8.91 -7.02 13.19
N HIS A 63 7.85 -6.38 13.71
CA HIS A 63 6.88 -7.03 14.60
C HIS A 63 6.21 -8.25 13.95
N TRP A 64 5.73 -8.11 12.71
CA TRP A 64 5.07 -9.21 12.03
C TRP A 64 6.01 -10.38 11.78
N PHE A 65 7.22 -10.12 11.27
CA PHE A 65 8.13 -11.19 10.88
C PHE A 65 8.86 -11.83 12.05
N HIS A 66 8.91 -11.23 13.24
CA HIS A 66 9.44 -11.87 14.45
C HIS A 66 8.38 -12.62 15.28
N GLY A 67 7.16 -12.08 15.38
CA GLY A 67 6.12 -12.59 16.29
C GLY A 67 4.82 -13.02 15.63
N GLY A 68 4.51 -12.52 14.43
CA GLY A 68 3.21 -12.71 13.80
C GLY A 68 2.05 -12.06 14.55
N ASP A 69 2.33 -11.00 15.32
CA ASP A 69 1.30 -10.24 16.03
C ASP A 69 0.50 -9.39 15.03
N LEU A 70 -0.68 -9.89 14.69
CA LEU A 70 -1.56 -9.26 13.72
C LEU A 70 -2.18 -7.97 14.25
N GLU A 71 -2.51 -7.90 15.54
CA GLU A 71 -3.18 -6.72 16.11
C GLU A 71 -2.23 -5.53 16.10
N THR A 72 -1.01 -5.71 16.62
CA THR A 72 0.03 -4.67 16.58
C THR A 72 0.35 -4.26 15.15
N PHE A 73 0.48 -5.23 14.22
CA PHE A 73 0.72 -4.95 12.81
C PHE A 73 -0.37 -4.06 12.19
N LYS A 74 -1.63 -4.37 12.44
CA LYS A 74 -2.76 -3.60 11.91
C LYS A 74 -2.85 -2.21 12.53
N ASN A 75 -2.54 -2.08 13.82
CA ASN A 75 -2.47 -0.78 14.48
C ASN A 75 -1.36 0.10 13.88
N LEU A 76 -0.20 -0.47 13.57
CA LEU A 76 0.88 0.25 12.90
C LEU A 76 0.49 0.67 11.47
N CYS A 77 -0.19 -0.20 10.72
CA CYS A 77 -0.74 0.16 9.40
C CYS A 77 -1.75 1.31 9.49
N TYR A 78 -2.60 1.31 10.52
CA TYR A 78 -3.52 2.42 10.81
C TYR A 78 -2.74 3.72 11.05
N ASN A 79 -1.71 3.69 11.89
CA ASN A 79 -0.91 4.88 12.19
C ASN A 79 -0.20 5.44 10.95
N ILE A 80 0.35 4.57 10.10
CA ILE A 80 0.97 4.97 8.82
C ILE A 80 -0.05 5.68 7.92
N PHE A 81 -1.28 5.17 7.86
CA PHE A 81 -2.34 5.76 7.06
C PHE A 81 -2.87 7.06 7.67
N LYS A 82 -3.01 7.12 8.99
CA LYS A 82 -3.42 8.33 9.71
C LYS A 82 -2.39 9.45 9.58
N LEU A 83 -1.08 9.15 9.56
CA LEU A 83 -0.05 10.15 9.25
C LEU A 83 -0.26 10.80 7.88
N LYS A 84 -0.72 10.04 6.87
CA LYS A 84 -1.06 10.58 5.55
C LYS A 84 -2.29 11.46 5.59
N TYR A 85 -3.31 11.05 6.33
CA TYR A 85 -4.51 11.87 6.60
C TYR A 85 -4.15 13.19 7.26
N ILE A 86 -3.38 13.16 8.35
CA ILE A 86 -2.93 14.37 9.07
C ILE A 86 -2.09 15.26 8.16
N GLY A 87 -1.13 14.67 7.44
CA GLY A 87 -0.29 15.40 6.49
C GLY A 87 -1.10 16.12 5.40
N ASN A 88 -2.27 15.61 5.01
CA ASN A 88 -3.15 16.27 4.06
C ASN A 88 -3.84 17.53 4.62
N HIS A 89 -3.91 17.70 5.94
CA HIS A 89 -4.58 18.84 6.57
C HIS A 89 -3.70 20.09 6.60
N THR A 90 -4.34 21.26 6.65
CA THR A 90 -3.67 22.53 6.96
C THR A 90 -3.12 22.49 8.39
N PRO A 91 -1.89 22.97 8.66
CA PRO A 91 -1.02 23.74 7.77
C PRO A 91 -0.01 22.91 6.95
N TYR A 92 -0.07 21.57 7.00
CA TYR A 92 0.96 20.71 6.42
C TYR A 92 0.86 20.58 4.90
N ASN A 93 -0.34 20.29 4.37
CA ASN A 93 -0.59 20.11 2.94
C ASN A 93 0.44 19.21 2.23
N SER A 94 0.89 18.14 2.90
CA SER A 94 2.03 17.30 2.51
C SER A 94 1.65 16.02 1.77
N PHE A 95 0.36 15.78 1.55
CA PHE A 95 -0.11 14.58 0.86
C PHE A 95 0.04 14.70 -0.66
N GLU A 96 0.96 13.91 -1.21
CA GLU A 96 1.16 13.80 -2.65
C GLU A 96 0.36 12.61 -3.21
N THR A 97 -0.67 12.88 -4.00
CA THR A 97 -1.50 11.86 -4.67
C THR A 97 -0.74 11.03 -5.71
N HIS A 98 0.49 11.44 -6.07
CA HIS A 98 1.23 10.83 -7.17
C HIS A 98 1.72 9.41 -6.89
N ASN A 99 1.85 9.03 -5.61
CA ASN A 99 2.41 7.74 -5.16
C ASN A 99 1.39 6.81 -4.49
N ILE A 100 0.08 7.11 -4.58
CA ILE A 100 -0.98 6.28 -3.97
C ILE A 100 -0.88 4.81 -4.41
N ASN A 101 -0.42 4.53 -5.63
CA ASN A 101 -0.32 3.17 -6.15
C ASN A 101 0.65 2.26 -5.37
N SER A 102 1.79 2.79 -4.91
CA SER A 102 2.80 2.03 -4.17
C SER A 102 2.51 1.99 -2.67
N GLU A 103 1.85 3.01 -2.13
CA GLU A 103 1.57 3.12 -0.69
C GLU A 103 0.22 2.49 -0.30
N SER A 104 -0.75 2.44 -1.22
CA SER A 104 -2.11 1.94 -0.94
C SER A 104 -2.17 0.51 -0.40
N ALA A 105 -1.16 -0.32 -0.67
CA ALA A 105 -1.10 -1.66 -0.13
C ALA A 105 -1.03 -1.69 1.40
N ILE A 106 -0.31 -0.76 2.05
CA ILE A 106 -0.21 -0.75 3.52
C ILE A 106 -1.42 -0.11 4.18
N PHE A 107 -2.00 0.91 3.53
CA PHE A 107 -3.13 1.69 4.07
C PHE A 107 -4.34 0.81 4.37
N ILE A 108 -4.67 -0.09 3.44
CA ILE A 108 -5.85 -0.96 3.55
C ILE A 108 -5.67 -2.15 4.49
N LEU A 109 -4.47 -2.41 4.99
CA LEU A 109 -4.23 -3.53 5.91
C LEU A 109 -4.75 -3.24 7.31
N SER A 110 -4.96 -1.96 7.65
CA SER A 110 -5.63 -1.58 8.90
C SER A 110 -7.08 -2.10 8.94
N ASP A 111 -7.79 -2.11 7.80
CA ASP A 111 -9.25 -2.27 7.73
C ASP A 111 -10.02 -1.19 8.52
N TYR A 112 -9.46 0.01 8.67
CA TYR A 112 -10.14 1.15 9.29
C TYR A 112 -10.92 1.95 8.23
N GLU A 113 -12.23 1.66 8.11
CA GLU A 113 -13.10 2.21 7.06
C GLU A 113 -13.10 3.75 6.95
N PRO A 114 -13.11 4.55 8.03
CA PRO A 114 -13.10 6.01 7.88
C PRO A 114 -11.90 6.56 7.09
N LEU A 115 -10.71 5.97 7.26
CA LEU A 115 -9.53 6.36 6.46
C LEU A 115 -9.63 5.87 5.01
N ILE A 116 -10.24 4.70 4.78
CA ILE A 116 -10.46 4.14 3.44
C ILE A 116 -11.46 5.02 2.68
N ASP A 117 -12.55 5.41 3.33
CA ASP A 117 -13.55 6.35 2.80
C ASP A 117 -12.91 7.70 2.49
N TRP A 118 -12.10 8.24 3.41
CA TRP A 118 -11.35 9.47 3.17
C TRP A 118 -10.45 9.36 1.92
N LEU A 119 -9.69 8.26 1.78
CA LEU A 119 -8.85 8.04 0.61
C LEU A 119 -9.68 7.98 -0.67
N GLY A 120 -10.84 7.33 -0.65
CA GLY A 120 -11.79 7.28 -1.76
C GLY A 120 -12.15 8.69 -2.26
N HIS A 121 -12.62 9.55 -1.35
CA HIS A 121 -12.92 10.96 -1.69
C HIS A 121 -11.69 11.70 -2.19
N ARG A 122 -10.52 11.45 -1.60
CA ARG A 122 -9.27 12.09 -2.02
C ARG A 122 -8.84 11.68 -3.42
N MET A 123 -9.19 10.48 -3.86
CA MET A 123 -8.94 10.01 -5.23
C MET A 123 -9.84 10.71 -6.26
N ASP A 124 -11.05 11.14 -5.88
CA ASP A 124 -11.96 11.91 -6.74
C ASP A 124 -11.39 13.29 -7.10
N GLU A 125 -10.58 13.86 -6.21
CA GLU A 125 -9.91 15.16 -6.41
C GLU A 125 -8.67 15.07 -7.31
N ILE A 126 -8.28 13.87 -7.76
CA ILE A 126 -7.13 13.72 -8.65
C ILE A 126 -7.50 14.23 -10.04
N GLU A 127 -7.02 15.42 -10.37
CA GLU A 127 -7.12 15.94 -11.73
C GLU A 127 -6.28 15.10 -12.70
N LEU A 128 -6.95 14.50 -13.67
CA LEU A 128 -6.33 13.80 -14.79
C LEU A 128 -6.63 14.56 -16.08
N ASP A 129 -5.63 14.71 -16.94
CA ASP A 129 -5.80 15.27 -18.28
C ASP A 129 -6.76 14.38 -19.11
N PRO A 130 -7.98 14.84 -19.41
CA PRO A 130 -8.98 14.02 -20.11
C PRO A 130 -8.54 13.60 -21.51
N ALA A 131 -7.64 14.36 -22.14
CA ALA A 131 -7.10 14.00 -23.45
C ALA A 131 -6.15 12.81 -23.40
N LYS A 132 -5.60 12.48 -22.21
CA LYS A 132 -4.64 11.39 -22.00
C LYS A 132 -5.24 10.17 -21.33
N THR A 133 -6.35 10.31 -20.61
CA THR A 133 -6.97 9.20 -19.87
C THR A 133 -7.46 8.06 -20.77
N ASP A 134 -7.78 8.32 -22.03
CA ASP A 134 -8.22 7.29 -22.99
C ASP A 134 -7.11 6.73 -23.88
N ILE A 135 -5.88 7.24 -23.74
CA ILE A 135 -4.75 6.78 -24.53
C ILE A 135 -4.02 5.67 -23.76
N VAL A 136 -4.17 4.42 -24.21
CA VAL A 136 -3.58 3.21 -23.57
C VAL A 136 -2.07 3.30 -23.30
N LYS A 137 -1.33 4.08 -24.09
CA LYS A 137 0.12 4.31 -23.96
C LYS A 137 0.51 5.44 -23.00
N GLU A 138 -0.44 6.08 -22.33
CA GLU A 138 -0.22 7.19 -21.38
C GLU A 138 -0.34 6.71 -19.92
N GLY A 139 0.44 7.32 -19.03
CA GLY A 139 0.37 7.02 -17.59
C GLY A 139 -0.96 7.44 -16.95
N ALA A 140 -1.64 8.45 -17.51
CA ALA A 140 -2.97 8.86 -17.06
C ALA A 140 -4.01 7.73 -17.20
N PHE A 141 -3.87 6.87 -18.22
CA PHE A 141 -4.73 5.72 -18.41
C PHE A 141 -4.65 4.75 -17.23
N THR A 142 -3.43 4.39 -16.80
CA THR A 142 -3.22 3.41 -15.71
C THR A 142 -3.57 3.98 -14.34
N ARG A 143 -3.40 5.30 -14.15
CA ARG A 143 -3.89 6.01 -12.96
C ARG A 143 -5.41 5.95 -12.85
N LEU A 144 -6.13 6.26 -13.93
CA LEU A 144 -7.59 6.18 -13.93
C LEU A 144 -8.08 4.76 -13.64
N GLN A 145 -7.44 3.72 -14.19
CA GLN A 145 -7.78 2.33 -13.86
C GLN A 145 -7.66 2.02 -12.36
N ASN A 146 -6.67 2.58 -11.67
CA ASN A 146 -6.55 2.41 -10.23
C ASN A 146 -7.71 3.10 -9.50
N ILE A 147 -8.03 4.35 -9.85
CA ILE A 147 -9.15 5.10 -9.29
C ILE A 147 -10.48 4.35 -9.46
N LEU A 148 -10.77 3.88 -10.68
CA LEU A 148 -12.00 3.11 -10.96
C LEU A 148 -12.09 1.83 -10.13
N ALA A 149 -10.95 1.17 -9.88
CA ALA A 149 -10.88 -0.03 -9.05
C ALA A 149 -11.15 0.26 -7.56
N TRP A 150 -10.79 1.45 -7.05
CA TRP A 150 -11.13 1.88 -5.69
C TRP A 150 -12.59 2.30 -5.56
N GLN A 151 -13.13 2.96 -6.58
CA GLN A 151 -14.51 3.46 -6.60
C GLN A 151 -15.56 2.36 -6.89
N GLY A 152 -15.15 1.13 -7.20
CA GLY A 152 -16.07 0.05 -7.55
C GLY A 152 -16.75 0.21 -8.90
N GLN A 153 -16.20 1.04 -9.81
CA GLN A 153 -16.72 1.21 -11.17
C GLN A 153 -16.28 0.04 -12.08
N LEU A 154 -16.66 -1.18 -11.72
CA LEU A 154 -16.15 -2.42 -12.31
C LEU A 154 -16.47 -2.57 -13.81
N ASP A 155 -17.63 -2.10 -14.27
CA ASP A 155 -18.02 -2.18 -15.69
C ASP A 155 -17.06 -1.37 -16.57
N VAL A 156 -16.85 -0.10 -16.22
CA VAL A 156 -15.94 0.81 -16.92
C VAL A 156 -14.50 0.33 -16.77
N LEU A 157 -14.11 -0.13 -15.58
CA LEU A 157 -12.80 -0.70 -15.32
C LEU A 157 -12.50 -1.87 -16.27
N GLY A 158 -13.46 -2.79 -16.43
CA GLY A 158 -13.36 -4.00 -17.24
C GLY A 158 -13.23 -3.69 -18.73
N GLU A 159 -14.10 -2.84 -19.28
CA GLU A 159 -14.03 -2.41 -20.69
C GLU A 159 -12.65 -1.82 -21.02
N ARG A 160 -12.17 -0.93 -20.14
CA ARG A 160 -10.87 -0.27 -20.31
C ARG A 160 -9.71 -1.25 -20.20
N ALA A 161 -9.76 -2.17 -19.23
CA ALA A 161 -8.74 -3.20 -19.05
C ALA A 161 -8.67 -4.13 -20.27
N GLU A 162 -9.81 -4.49 -20.86
CA GLU A 162 -9.88 -5.30 -22.07
C GLU A 162 -9.17 -4.62 -23.25
N ARG A 163 -9.41 -3.32 -23.49
CA ARG A 163 -8.68 -2.54 -24.52
C ARG A 163 -7.16 -2.62 -24.35
N PHE A 164 -6.68 -2.52 -23.11
CA PHE A 164 -5.26 -2.62 -22.81
C PHE A 164 -4.72 -4.04 -23.04
N VAL A 165 -5.43 -5.06 -22.59
CA VAL A 165 -4.99 -6.46 -22.71
C VAL A 165 -5.01 -6.95 -24.16
N SER A 166 -6.01 -6.54 -24.95
CA SER A 166 -6.13 -6.91 -26.37
C SER A 166 -5.09 -6.24 -27.26
N ASN A 167 -4.69 -5.00 -26.93
CA ASN A 167 -3.66 -4.27 -27.67
C ASN A 167 -2.68 -3.59 -26.71
N PRO A 168 -1.77 -4.36 -26.07
CA PRO A 168 -0.89 -3.84 -25.05
C PRO A 168 0.09 -2.82 -25.65
N PRO A 169 0.41 -1.75 -24.91
CA PRO A 169 1.35 -0.75 -25.39
C PRO A 169 2.76 -1.36 -25.54
N THR A 170 3.55 -0.79 -26.44
CA THR A 170 4.94 -1.21 -26.69
C THR A 170 5.96 -0.37 -25.93
N ASN A 171 5.54 0.75 -25.35
CA ASN A 171 6.38 1.65 -24.54
C ASN A 171 6.48 1.18 -23.08
N GLY A 172 7.05 2.04 -22.22
CA GLY A 172 7.22 1.76 -20.79
C GLY A 172 5.92 1.46 -20.03
N ILE A 173 4.75 1.81 -20.56
CA ILE A 173 3.45 1.51 -19.92
C ILE A 173 3.14 0.01 -19.95
N LYS A 174 3.79 -0.78 -20.82
CA LYS A 174 3.60 -2.25 -20.90
C LYS A 174 3.81 -2.98 -19.57
N VAL A 175 4.59 -2.42 -18.66
CA VAL A 175 4.83 -2.97 -17.31
C VAL A 175 3.55 -3.17 -16.51
N TYR A 176 2.49 -2.41 -16.85
CA TYR A 176 1.18 -2.46 -16.21
C TYR A 176 0.24 -3.53 -16.77
N LEU A 177 0.67 -4.32 -17.75
CA LEU A 177 -0.18 -5.34 -18.38
C LEU A 177 -0.78 -6.32 -17.36
N ILE A 178 0.02 -6.78 -16.39
CA ILE A 178 -0.45 -7.71 -15.36
C ILE A 178 -1.46 -7.07 -14.40
N ASP A 179 -1.34 -5.76 -14.14
CA ASP A 179 -2.34 -5.02 -13.35
C ASP A 179 -3.66 -4.95 -14.12
N GLN A 180 -3.61 -4.73 -15.44
CA GLN A 180 -4.81 -4.72 -16.29
C GLN A 180 -5.44 -6.12 -16.43
N GLN A 181 -4.62 -7.18 -16.45
CA GLN A 181 -5.13 -8.55 -16.40
C GLN A 181 -5.89 -8.81 -15.09
N PHE A 182 -5.39 -8.31 -13.95
CA PHE A 182 -6.11 -8.40 -12.68
C PHE A 182 -7.43 -7.63 -12.74
N TYR A 183 -7.42 -6.37 -13.18
CA TYR A 183 -8.64 -5.56 -13.27
C TYR A 183 -9.70 -6.16 -14.20
N LEU A 184 -9.27 -6.74 -15.32
CA LEU A 184 -10.18 -7.45 -16.23
C LEU A 184 -10.80 -8.67 -15.57
N ALA A 185 -10.00 -9.48 -14.86
CA ALA A 185 -10.49 -10.65 -14.15
C ALA A 185 -11.45 -10.25 -13.02
N LEU A 186 -11.10 -9.21 -12.24
CA LEU A 186 -11.94 -8.66 -11.18
C LEU A 186 -13.31 -8.20 -11.71
N ALA A 187 -13.31 -7.42 -12.80
CA ALA A 187 -14.55 -6.92 -13.42
C ALA A 187 -15.43 -8.06 -13.97
N LYS A 188 -14.84 -9.16 -14.42
CA LYS A 188 -15.54 -10.33 -14.93
C LYS A 188 -15.94 -11.35 -13.84
N GLY A 189 -15.56 -11.11 -12.57
CA GLY A 189 -15.71 -12.08 -11.49
C GLY A 189 -14.91 -13.37 -11.71
N ASP A 190 -13.85 -13.32 -12.51
CA ASP A 190 -12.99 -14.46 -12.83
C ASP A 190 -11.98 -14.71 -11.71
N VAL A 191 -12.40 -15.50 -10.72
CA VAL A 191 -11.56 -15.90 -9.57
C VAL A 191 -10.27 -16.59 -10.02
N GLN A 192 -10.33 -17.45 -11.04
CA GLN A 192 -9.14 -18.16 -11.52
C GLN A 192 -8.16 -17.20 -12.19
N GLY A 193 -8.67 -16.25 -12.98
CA GLY A 193 -7.87 -15.17 -13.57
C GLY A 193 -7.21 -14.28 -12.53
N MET A 194 -7.94 -13.89 -11.48
CA MET A 194 -7.40 -13.14 -10.34
C MET A 194 -6.26 -13.93 -9.68
N GLU A 195 -6.48 -15.18 -9.30
CA GLU A 195 -5.44 -16.02 -8.69
C GLU A 195 -4.22 -16.21 -9.58
N ALA A 196 -4.41 -16.40 -10.89
CA ALA A 196 -3.32 -16.57 -11.83
C ALA A 196 -2.41 -15.32 -11.87
N VAL A 197 -3.02 -14.12 -11.82
CA VAL A 197 -2.27 -12.87 -11.73
C VAL A 197 -1.51 -12.78 -10.41
N ILE A 198 -2.15 -13.07 -9.28
CA ILE A 198 -1.49 -13.02 -7.97
C ILE A 198 -0.31 -14.01 -7.91
N LYS A 199 -0.48 -15.24 -8.41
CA LYS A 199 0.58 -16.27 -8.52
C LYS A 199 1.75 -15.78 -9.37
N GLU A 200 1.49 -15.09 -10.47
CA GLU A 200 2.54 -14.51 -11.31
C GLU A 200 3.24 -13.33 -10.62
N LEU A 201 2.51 -12.47 -9.90
CA LEU A 201 3.08 -11.33 -9.16
C LEU A 201 4.05 -11.77 -8.05
N VAL A 202 3.73 -12.86 -7.35
CA VAL A 202 4.59 -13.44 -6.31
C VAL A 202 5.68 -14.36 -6.87
N SER A 203 5.80 -14.50 -8.19
CA SER A 203 6.89 -15.25 -8.80
C SER A 203 8.23 -14.51 -8.63
N PRO A 204 9.37 -15.23 -8.47
CA PRO A 204 10.68 -14.60 -8.38
C PRO A 204 10.98 -13.67 -9.57
N ARG A 205 10.50 -14.01 -10.76
CA ARG A 205 10.68 -13.20 -11.98
C ARG A 205 9.99 -11.84 -11.84
N LYS A 206 8.72 -11.79 -11.43
CA LYS A 206 7.98 -10.53 -11.30
C LYS A 206 8.42 -9.71 -10.11
N MET A 207 8.67 -10.35 -8.97
CA MET A 207 9.24 -9.67 -7.81
C MET A 207 10.53 -8.93 -8.17
N ASN A 208 11.46 -9.60 -8.87
CA ASN A 208 12.72 -8.96 -9.29
C ASN A 208 12.50 -7.83 -10.30
N HIS A 209 11.54 -7.95 -11.21
CA HIS A 209 11.22 -6.93 -12.21
C HIS A 209 10.56 -5.68 -11.58
N ARG A 210 9.77 -5.88 -10.52
CA ARG A 210 8.98 -4.81 -9.88
C ARG A 210 9.63 -4.20 -8.63
N LYS A 211 10.73 -4.79 -8.14
CA LYS A 211 11.38 -4.44 -6.86
C LYS A 211 11.68 -2.96 -6.62
N GLY A 212 11.85 -2.16 -7.68
CA GLY A 212 12.23 -0.74 -7.58
C GLY A 212 11.05 0.24 -7.53
N TRP A 213 9.82 -0.22 -7.74
CA TRP A 213 8.64 0.66 -7.79
C TRP A 213 7.38 0.06 -7.15
N ASP A 214 7.31 -1.26 -6.97
CA ASP A 214 6.18 -1.93 -6.32
C ASP A 214 6.36 -2.10 -4.81
N SER A 215 7.57 -1.87 -4.28
CA SER A 215 7.87 -2.10 -2.86
C SER A 215 8.71 -1.00 -2.27
N SER A 216 8.39 -0.63 -1.03
CA SER A 216 9.23 0.22 -0.18
C SER A 216 10.55 -0.49 0.17
N ALA A 217 11.48 0.28 0.73
CA ALA A 217 12.74 -0.25 1.26
C ALA A 217 12.54 -1.25 2.42
N TYR A 218 11.41 -1.23 3.12
CA TYR A 218 11.17 -2.13 4.25
C TYR A 218 10.38 -3.38 3.85
N MET A 219 9.52 -3.30 2.83
CA MET A 219 8.77 -4.46 2.33
C MET A 219 9.56 -5.33 1.33
N GLN A 220 10.62 -4.80 0.72
CA GLN A 220 11.23 -5.40 -0.46
C GLN A 220 11.79 -6.80 -0.17
N GLY A 221 11.16 -7.81 -0.77
CA GLY A 221 11.53 -9.22 -0.64
C GLY A 221 10.88 -9.93 0.54
N LEU A 222 10.24 -9.19 1.46
CA LEU A 222 9.39 -9.75 2.50
C LEU A 222 8.00 -10.04 1.95
N VAL A 223 7.37 -9.03 1.35
CA VAL A 223 6.01 -9.11 0.79
C VAL A 223 5.94 -8.52 -0.62
N VAL A 224 4.85 -8.77 -1.34
CA VAL A 224 4.55 -8.18 -2.66
C VAL A 224 3.34 -7.24 -2.53
N PRO A 225 3.55 -5.91 -2.46
CA PRO A 225 2.48 -4.95 -2.24
C PRO A 225 1.36 -4.98 -3.30
N SER A 226 1.69 -5.14 -4.59
CA SER A 226 0.66 -5.30 -5.62
C SER A 226 -0.21 -6.55 -5.39
N ALA A 227 0.39 -7.69 -5.05
CA ALA A 227 -0.34 -8.92 -4.74
C ALA A 227 -1.22 -8.76 -3.49
N LEU A 228 -0.72 -8.09 -2.45
CA LEU A 228 -1.50 -7.76 -1.25
C LEU A 228 -2.70 -6.87 -1.57
N LYS A 229 -2.46 -5.76 -2.27
CA LYS A 229 -3.50 -4.81 -2.67
C LYS A 229 -4.61 -5.49 -3.45
N TYR A 230 -4.23 -6.28 -4.46
CA TYR A 230 -5.20 -6.97 -5.32
C TYR A 230 -5.96 -8.07 -4.59
N SER A 231 -5.29 -8.85 -3.74
CA SER A 231 -5.97 -9.85 -2.92
C SER A 231 -6.98 -9.22 -1.96
N LYS A 232 -6.59 -8.12 -1.30
CA LYS A 232 -7.47 -7.38 -0.39
C LYS A 232 -8.66 -6.74 -1.13
N LEU A 233 -8.41 -6.19 -2.32
CA LEU A 233 -9.45 -5.61 -3.17
C LEU A 233 -10.47 -6.67 -3.62
N ALA A 234 -10.01 -7.84 -4.06
CA ALA A 234 -10.87 -8.96 -4.44
C ALA A 234 -11.80 -9.38 -3.29
N ILE A 235 -11.26 -9.53 -2.07
CA ILE A 235 -12.03 -9.86 -0.86
C ILE A 235 -13.07 -8.79 -0.55
N ARG A 236 -12.71 -7.51 -0.68
CA ARG A 236 -13.65 -6.38 -0.48
C ARG A 236 -14.79 -6.40 -1.50
N TYR A 237 -14.58 -6.95 -2.70
CA TYR A 237 -15.64 -7.19 -3.69
C TYR A 237 -16.33 -8.56 -3.56
N GLY A 238 -16.08 -9.30 -2.49
CA GLY A 238 -16.75 -10.58 -2.20
C GLY A 238 -16.11 -11.81 -2.86
N TYR A 239 -14.89 -11.69 -3.39
CA TYR A 239 -14.17 -12.81 -3.97
C TYR A 239 -13.14 -13.39 -2.99
N GLU A 240 -13.23 -14.69 -2.74
CA GLU A 240 -12.23 -15.42 -1.98
C GLU A 240 -11.15 -15.96 -2.93
N LEU A 241 -9.89 -15.60 -2.67
CA LEU A 241 -8.74 -16.07 -3.46
C LEU A 241 -7.92 -17.07 -2.64
N ASN A 242 -7.49 -18.16 -3.27
CA ASN A 242 -6.62 -19.16 -2.64
C ASN A 242 -5.24 -19.17 -3.31
N VAL A 243 -4.37 -18.24 -2.89
CA VAL A 243 -2.97 -18.20 -3.31
C VAL A 243 -2.07 -18.41 -2.10
N ASP A 244 -1.21 -19.43 -2.18
CA ASP A 244 -0.22 -19.72 -1.16
C ASP A 244 1.14 -19.14 -1.55
N SER A 245 1.67 -18.23 -0.74
CA SER A 245 2.99 -17.65 -0.95
C SER A 245 3.56 -17.11 0.36
N PRO A 246 4.85 -17.33 0.65
CA PRO A 246 5.52 -16.72 1.80
C PRO A 246 5.59 -15.18 1.70
N HIS A 247 5.36 -14.62 0.50
CA HIS A 247 5.36 -13.18 0.24
C HIS A 247 3.95 -12.56 0.25
N LEU A 248 2.94 -13.36 0.61
CA LEU A 248 1.55 -12.95 0.74
C LEU A 248 0.96 -13.57 2.02
N PRO A 249 1.18 -12.96 3.21
CA PRO A 249 0.67 -13.48 4.46
C PRO A 249 -0.87 -13.57 4.42
N LYS A 250 -1.41 -14.78 4.51
CA LYS A 250 -2.87 -15.02 4.39
C LYS A 250 -3.63 -14.35 5.54
N GLU A 251 -3.00 -14.24 6.70
CA GLU A 251 -3.55 -13.60 7.90
C GLU A 251 -3.86 -12.11 7.70
N TRP A 252 -3.21 -11.46 6.73
CA TRP A 252 -3.44 -10.03 6.42
C TRP A 252 -4.67 -9.79 5.54
N LEU A 253 -5.14 -10.82 4.84
CA LEU A 253 -6.13 -10.71 3.79
C LEU A 253 -7.58 -10.53 4.29
N PRO A 254 -8.07 -11.24 5.33
CA PRO A 254 -9.42 -11.03 5.83
C PRO A 254 -9.70 -9.57 6.18
N VAL A 255 -10.85 -9.05 5.77
CA VAL A 255 -11.32 -7.71 6.16
C VAL A 255 -11.89 -7.81 7.57
N ASN A 256 -11.05 -7.52 8.57
CA ASN A 256 -11.42 -7.70 9.98
C ASN A 256 -10.84 -6.57 10.83
N ARG A 257 -11.55 -5.45 10.96
CA ARG A 257 -11.09 -4.28 11.70
C ARG A 257 -10.76 -4.62 13.16
N LEU A 258 -9.79 -3.90 13.74
CA LEU A 258 -9.56 -3.95 15.18
C LEU A 258 -10.74 -3.34 15.95
N VAL A 259 -10.90 -3.78 17.19
CA VAL A 259 -11.90 -3.22 18.12
C VAL A 259 -11.53 -1.78 18.51
N CYS A 260 -10.24 -1.53 18.69
CA CYS A 260 -9.68 -0.22 19.04
C CYS A 260 -8.40 0.00 18.23
N TYR A 261 -8.13 1.26 17.89
CA TYR A 261 -6.87 1.70 17.30
C TYR A 261 -6.24 2.72 18.23
N GLU A 262 -4.94 2.60 18.45
CA GLU A 262 -4.17 3.48 19.31
C GLU A 262 -3.23 4.32 18.46
N ASP A 263 -3.21 5.63 18.74
CA ASP A 263 -2.26 6.56 18.13
C ASP A 263 -0.86 6.33 18.71
N GLU A 264 0.11 6.08 17.83
CA GLU A 264 1.51 5.85 18.19
C GLU A 264 2.16 7.13 18.74
N PHE A 265 1.81 8.28 18.19
CA PHE A 265 2.40 9.57 18.56
C PHE A 265 1.34 10.50 19.16
N ASP A 266 1.68 11.16 20.27
CA ASP A 266 0.73 11.98 21.03
C ASP A 266 0.09 13.10 20.20
N PHE A 267 0.83 13.71 19.27
CA PHE A 267 0.28 14.77 18.42
C PHE A 267 -0.88 14.28 17.52
N MET A 268 -0.91 12.99 17.18
CA MET A 268 -1.94 12.40 16.32
C MET A 268 -3.31 12.37 17.00
N LYS A 269 -3.36 12.37 18.34
CA LYS A 269 -4.60 12.37 19.14
C LYS A 269 -5.45 13.62 18.92
N LYS A 270 -4.87 14.70 18.39
CA LYS A 270 -5.56 15.95 18.04
C LYS A 270 -6.36 15.85 16.74
N TYR A 271 -6.16 14.77 15.96
CA TYR A 271 -6.76 14.59 14.64
C TYR A 271 -7.74 13.42 14.68
N GLU A 272 -9.01 13.77 14.69
CA GLU A 272 -10.10 12.82 14.49
C GLU A 272 -10.23 12.52 12.99
N VAL A 273 -10.47 11.25 12.65
CA VAL A 273 -10.73 10.77 11.29
C VAL A 273 -12.22 10.55 11.13
#